data_AF-A0A1H4NZ94-F1
#
_entry.id   AF-A0A1H4NZ94-F1
#
_cell.length_a   1.000
_cell.length_b   1.000
_cell.length_c   1.000
_cell.angle_alpha   90.00
_cell.angle_beta   90.00
_cell.angle_gamma   90.00
#
_symmetry.space_group_name_H-M   'P 1'
#
loop_
_entity.id
_entity.type
_entity.pdbx_description
1 polymer ?
#
loop_
_entity_poly.entity_id
_entity_poly.type
_entity_poly.pdbx_seq_one_letter_code
_entity_poly.pdbx_strand_id
1 'polypeptide(L)' 'MSDSAAEMARLMKVVEAMVREMDRQGVAEALADLGFDPMELARVVVRAADGDVIPFRRP' A
#
# COMPACT_ATOMS: atom_id res chain seq x y z
N MET A 1 -7.85 10.73 18.97
CA MET A 1 -8.48 11.17 17.70
C MET A 1 -7.44 11.64 16.66
N SER A 2 -6.30 12.22 17.05
CA SER A 2 -5.22 12.65 16.15
C SER A 2 -4.51 11.50 15.42
N ASP A 3 -4.27 10.39 16.12
CA ASP A 3 -3.32 9.37 15.65
C ASP A 3 -3.86 8.60 14.45
N SER A 4 -5.17 8.32 14.45
CA SER A 4 -5.86 7.67 13.32
C SER A 4 -5.85 8.54 12.06
N ALA A 5 -5.98 9.87 12.19
CA ALA A 5 -5.92 10.77 11.03
C ALA A 5 -4.50 10.87 10.47
N ALA A 6 -3.48 10.92 11.34
CA ALA A 6 -2.08 10.94 10.93
C ALA A 6 -1.67 9.63 10.26
N GLU A 7 -2.10 8.49 10.80
CA GLU A 7 -1.89 7.16 10.21
C GLU A 7 -2.53 7.07 8.82
N MET A 8 -3.78 7.52 8.68
CA MET A 8 -4.44 7.53 7.38
C MET A 8 -3.75 8.46 6.37
N ALA A 9 -3.28 9.63 6.80
CA ALA A 9 -2.53 10.54 5.93
C ALA A 9 -1.21 9.92 5.44
N ARG A 10 -0.51 9.15 6.30
CA ARG A 10 0.70 8.42 5.91
C ARG A 10 0.37 7.32 4.90
N LEU A 11 -0.68 6.54 5.14
CA LEU A 11 -1.15 5.49 4.22
C LEU A 11 -1.48 6.06 2.84
N MET A 12 -2.23 7.16 2.78
CA MET A 12 -2.60 7.80 1.51
C MET A 12 -1.36 8.25 0.71
N LYS A 13 -0.36 8.83 1.37
CA LYS A 13 0.89 9.22 0.70
C LYS A 13 1.63 8.03 0.09
N VAL A 14 1.63 6.88 0.77
CA VAL A 14 2.25 5.65 0.25
C VAL A 14 1.47 5.13 -0.95
N VAL A 15 0.14 5.06 -0.85
CA VAL A 15 -0.73 4.64 -1.98
C VAL A 15 -0.55 5.55 -3.19
N GLU A 16 -0.54 6.87 -3.00
CA GLU A 16 -0.31 7.83 -4.08
C GLU A 16 1.05 7.64 -4.76
N ALA A 17 2.11 7.41 -3.98
CA ALA A 17 3.45 7.14 -4.52
C ALA A 17 3.47 5.83 -5.32
N MET A 18 2.80 4.78 -4.84
CA MET A 18 2.70 3.50 -5.53
C MET A 18 1.94 3.63 -6.85
N VAL A 19 0.75 4.24 -6.84
CA VAL A 19 -0.07 4.43 -8.05
C VAL A 19 0.69 5.28 -9.08
N ARG A 20 1.31 6.39 -8.65
CA ARG A 20 2.12 7.22 -9.55
C ARG A 20 3.25 6.43 -10.21
N GLU A 21 3.89 5.55 -9.45
CA GLU A 21 4.97 4.72 -9.97
C GLU A 21 4.47 3.63 -10.93
N MET A 22 3.32 3.03 -10.63
CA MET A 22 2.65 2.07 -11.53
C MET A 22 2.26 2.72 -12.85
N ASP A 23 1.71 3.94 -12.81
CA ASP A 23 1.41 4.73 -14.00
C ASP A 23 2.68 5.06 -14.78
N ARG A 24 3.75 5.51 -14.09
CA ARG A 24 5.03 5.85 -14.71
C ARG A 24 5.68 4.66 -15.40
N GLN A 25 5.52 3.46 -14.85
CA GLN A 25 6.02 2.22 -15.43
C GLN A 25 5.07 1.60 -16.47
N GLY A 26 3.86 2.14 -16.63
CA GLY A 26 2.87 1.63 -17.58
C GLY A 26 2.23 0.31 -17.18
N VAL A 27 2.18 -0.01 -15.87
CA VAL A 27 1.64 -1.27 -15.34
C VAL A 27 0.32 -1.12 -14.58
N ALA A 28 -0.17 0.12 -14.38
CA ALA A 28 -1.35 0.38 -13.54
C ALA A 28 -2.62 -0.35 -14.02
N GLU A 29 -2.92 -0.30 -15.32
CA GLU A 29 -4.10 -0.97 -15.90
C GLU A 29 -4.01 -2.50 -15.76
N ALA A 30 -2.86 -3.08 -16.10
CA ALA A 30 -2.64 -4.52 -15.98
C ALA A 30 -2.76 -5.02 -14.52
N LEU A 31 -2.27 -4.24 -13.55
CA LEU A 31 -2.43 -4.57 -12.13
C LEU A 31 -3.88 -4.43 -11.67
N ALA A 32 -4.60 -3.41 -12.13
CA ALA A 32 -6.02 -3.23 -11.83
C ALA A 32 -6.87 -4.42 -12.37
N ASP A 33 -6.59 -4.88 -13.58
CA ASP A 33 -7.26 -6.05 -14.19
C ASP A 33 -7.02 -7.35 -13.41
N LEU A 34 -5.86 -7.45 -12.75
CA LEU A 34 -5.53 -8.57 -11.86
C LEU A 34 -6.16 -8.44 -10.46
N GLY A 35 -6.92 -7.37 -10.20
CA GLY A 35 -7.55 -7.10 -8.91
C GLY A 35 -6.56 -6.67 -7.84
N PHE A 36 -5.40 -6.12 -8.22
CA PHE A 36 -4.41 -5.65 -7.28
C PHE A 36 -4.93 -4.45 -6.46
N ASP A 37 -4.89 -4.55 -5.13
CA ASP A 37 -5.26 -3.46 -4.22
C ASP A 37 -4.00 -2.78 -3.63
N PRO A 38 -3.64 -1.56 -4.09
CA PRO A 38 -2.51 -0.81 -3.53
C PRO A 38 -2.72 -0.40 -2.06
N MET A 39 -3.96 -0.27 -1.60
CA MET A 39 -4.27 0.06 -0.20
C MET A 39 -3.91 -1.09 0.73
N GLU A 40 -4.21 -2.34 0.35
CA GLU A 40 -3.84 -3.51 1.13
C GLU A 40 -2.32 -3.64 1.26
N LEU A 41 -1.59 -3.48 0.14
CA LEU A 41 -0.13 -3.53 0.18
C LEU A 41 0.45 -2.37 1.01
N ALA A 42 -0.06 -1.15 0.88
CA ALA A 42 0.39 -0.01 1.66
C ALA A 42 0.23 -0.24 3.17
N ARG A 43 -0.89 -0.83 3.62
CA ARG A 43 -1.10 -1.21 5.03
C ARG A 43 -0.05 -2.19 5.52
N VAL A 44 0.27 -3.21 4.71
CA VAL A 44 1.28 -4.21 5.06
C VAL A 44 2.67 -3.58 5.14
N VAL A 45 3.03 -2.75 4.16
CA VAL A 45 4.34 -2.06 4.11
C VAL A 45 4.52 -1.12 5.29
N VAL A 46 3.50 -0.32 5.62
CA VAL A 46 3.54 0.60 6.77
C VAL A 46 3.73 -0.17 8.07
N ARG A 47 2.93 -1.23 8.30
CA ARG A 47 3.07 -2.08 9.48
C ARG A 47 4.46 -2.72 9.58
N ALA A 48 4.97 -3.26 8.46
CA ALA A 48 6.33 -3.83 8.42
C ALA A 48 7.40 -2.78 8.75
N ALA A 49 7.27 -1.55 8.23
CA ALA A 49 8.18 -0.44 8.53
C ALA A 49 8.11 -0.01 10.00
N ASP A 50 6.96 -0.17 10.64
CA ASP A 50 6.75 0.11 12.06
C ASP A 50 7.23 -1.05 12.96
N GLY A 51 7.74 -2.13 12.37
CA GLY A 51 8.34 -3.27 13.08
C GLY A 51 7.37 -4.44 13.34
N ASP A 52 6.14 -4.38 12.81
CA ASP A 52 5.19 -5.49 12.93
C ASP A 52 5.69 -6.71 12.17
N VAL A 53 5.57 -7.89 12.80
CA VAL A 53 5.76 -9.16 12.09
C VAL A 53 4.57 -9.39 11.15
N ILE A 54 4.86 -9.45 9.85
CA ILE A 54 3.88 -9.80 8.82
C ILE A 54 4.03 -11.30 8.50
N PRO A 55 3.12 -12.16 8.99
CA PRO A 55 3.18 -13.58 8.66
C PRO A 55 2.82 -13.77 7.18
N PHE A 56 3.77 -14.31 6.40
CA PHE A 56 3.43 -14.84 5.09
C PHE A 56 2.49 -16.03 5.29
N ARG A 57 1.24 -15.89 4.86
CA ARG A 57 0.35 -17.05 4.74
C ARG A 57 1.04 -18.00 3.74
N ARG A 58 1.38 -19.22 4.19
CA ARG A 58 1.88 -20.25 3.29
C ARG A 58 0.84 -20.47 2.18
N PRO A 59 1.28 -20.73 0.94
CA PRO A 59 0.38 -20.99 -0.19
C PRO A 59 -0.57 -22.15 0.09
#